data_AF-A0A1R4GA13-F1
#
_entry.id   AF-A0A1R4GA13-F1
#
_cell.length_a   1.000
_cell.length_b   1.000
_cell.length_c   1.000
_cell.angle_alpha   90.00
_cell.angle_beta   90.00
_cell.angle_gamma   90.00
#
_symmetry.space_group_name_H-M   'P 1'
#
loop_
_entity.id
_entity.type
_entity.pdbx_description
1 polymer ?
#
loop_
_entity_poly.entity_id
_entity_poly.type
_entity_poly.pdbx_seq_one_letter_code
_entity_poly.pdbx_strand_id
1 'polypeptide(L)'
;MERSTEDIDARYSNKIIDEVATEMAAEYVLPARWLNSHATAFIPDGAEWAANIPGTPAAVSLADLPTLAAMKLAAERSKDIEDLERVASALDIDTPEELVDLAYEKYGEESIPLSAGRENYLIVAGEALAAARAFRVRGDYRR
;
A
#
# COMPACT_ATOMS: atom_id res chain seq x y z
N MET A 1 7.18 -1.60 -18.42
CA MET A 1 5.89 -2.25 -18.70
C MET A 1 5.01 -1.90 -17.52
N GLU A 2 3.99 -1.08 -17.74
CA GLU A 2 3.06 -0.63 -16.69
C GLU A 2 2.28 -1.86 -16.22
N ARG A 3 2.45 -2.27 -14.95
CA ARG A 3 1.66 -3.36 -14.39
C ARG A 3 0.28 -2.79 -14.06
N SER A 4 -0.77 -3.28 -14.72
CA SER A 4 -2.13 -2.94 -14.30
C SER A 4 -2.41 -3.60 -12.95
N THR A 5 -2.94 -2.83 -12.01
CA THR A 5 -3.50 -3.36 -10.77
C THR A 5 -4.64 -4.33 -11.11
N GLU A 6 -4.50 -5.60 -10.71
CA GLU A 6 -5.49 -6.65 -10.97
C GLU A 6 -6.65 -6.62 -9.97
N ASP A 7 -6.41 -6.04 -8.78
CA ASP A 7 -7.35 -5.95 -7.67
C ASP A 7 -7.19 -4.67 -6.84
N ILE A 8 -8.31 -4.11 -6.40
CA ILE A 8 -8.43 -2.94 -5.54
C ILE A 8 -8.89 -3.40 -4.16
N ASP A 9 -8.03 -3.17 -3.17
CA ASP A 9 -8.36 -3.28 -1.77
C ASP A 9 -9.14 -2.03 -1.31
N ALA A 10 -10.33 -2.21 -0.74
CA ALA A 10 -11.19 -1.12 -0.28
C ALA A 10 -11.90 -1.46 1.04
N ARG A 11 -12.13 -0.42 1.86
CA ARG A 11 -13.02 -0.51 3.03
C ARG A 11 -14.35 0.15 2.70
N TYR A 12 -15.44 -0.61 2.84
CA TYR A 12 -16.79 -0.14 2.60
C TYR A 12 -17.79 -0.87 3.51
N SER A 13 -18.95 -0.25 3.76
CA SER A 13 -19.92 -0.74 4.76
C SER A 13 -21.22 -1.28 4.17
N ASN A 14 -21.54 -0.93 2.91
CA ASN A 14 -22.79 -1.33 2.29
C ASN A 14 -22.61 -2.60 1.45
N LYS A 15 -23.37 -3.64 1.78
CA LYS A 15 -23.32 -4.95 1.08
C LYS A 15 -23.73 -4.87 -0.40
N ILE A 16 -24.47 -3.84 -0.80
CA ILE A 16 -24.80 -3.64 -2.23
C ILE A 16 -23.54 -3.48 -3.08
N ILE A 17 -22.42 -3.04 -2.49
CA ILE A 17 -21.15 -2.88 -3.18
C ILE A 17 -20.61 -4.23 -3.65
N ASP A 18 -20.80 -5.30 -2.85
CA ASP A 18 -20.37 -6.65 -3.24
C ASP A 18 -21.19 -7.18 -4.43
N GLU A 19 -22.50 -6.89 -4.44
CA GLU A 19 -23.41 -7.26 -5.54
C GLU A 19 -23.00 -6.53 -6.83
N VAL A 20 -22.83 -5.21 -6.76
CA VAL A 20 -22.39 -4.39 -7.90
C VAL A 20 -21.00 -4.80 -8.39
N ALA A 21 -20.06 -5.07 -7.48
CA ALA A 21 -18.72 -5.53 -7.86
C ALA A 21 -18.75 -6.87 -8.59
N THR A 22 -19.66 -7.77 -8.20
CA THR A 22 -19.88 -9.06 -8.87
C THR A 22 -20.46 -8.88 -10.27
N GLU A 23 -21.45 -8.00 -10.43
CA GLU A 23 -22.02 -7.67 -11.74
C GLU A 23 -20.97 -7.05 -12.68
N MET A 24 -20.19 -6.09 -12.17
CA MET A 24 -19.07 -5.48 -12.90
C MET A 24 -18.01 -6.52 -13.29
N ALA A 25 -17.72 -7.49 -12.42
CA ALA A 25 -16.75 -8.53 -12.75
C ALA A 25 -17.17 -9.34 -13.98
N ALA A 26 -18.47 -9.65 -14.10
CA ALA A 26 -19.02 -10.35 -15.26
C ALA A 26 -19.05 -9.45 -16.51
N GLU A 27 -19.44 -8.18 -16.36
CA GLU A 27 -19.57 -7.23 -17.47
C GLU A 27 -18.19 -6.88 -18.09
N TYR A 28 -17.19 -6.62 -17.25
CA TYR A 28 -15.88 -6.13 -17.67
C TYR A 28 -14.80 -7.23 -17.71
N VAL A 29 -15.18 -8.51 -17.50
CA VAL A 29 -14.26 -9.66 -17.48
C VAL A 29 -13.13 -9.45 -16.46
N LEU A 30 -13.48 -8.96 -15.28
CA LEU A 30 -12.54 -8.74 -14.18
C LEU A 30 -12.45 -10.00 -13.30
N PRO A 31 -11.35 -10.18 -12.55
CA PRO A 31 -11.29 -11.19 -11.50
C PRO A 31 -12.47 -11.06 -10.53
N ALA A 32 -13.04 -12.17 -10.05
CA ALA A 32 -14.20 -12.15 -9.14
C ALA A 32 -13.98 -11.37 -7.83
N ARG A 33 -12.73 -11.13 -7.45
CA ARG A 33 -12.28 -10.40 -6.26
C ARG A 33 -11.50 -9.13 -6.60
N TRP A 34 -11.76 -8.57 -7.80
CA TRP A 34 -11.12 -7.33 -8.26
C TRP A 34 -11.41 -6.15 -7.34
N LEU A 35 -12.55 -6.15 -6.63
CA LEU A 35 -12.81 -5.28 -5.49
C LEU A 35 -12.97 -6.18 -4.27
N ASN A 36 -12.19 -5.92 -3.22
CA ASN A 36 -12.25 -6.73 -2.01
C ASN A 36 -11.86 -5.92 -0.77
N SER A 37 -12.11 -6.47 0.42
CA SER A 37 -11.86 -5.81 1.71
C SER A 37 -10.71 -6.45 2.51
N HIS A 38 -9.81 -7.19 1.86
CA HIS A 38 -8.74 -7.92 2.55
C HIS A 38 -7.76 -6.99 3.27
N ALA A 39 -7.49 -5.80 2.72
CA ALA A 39 -6.65 -4.82 3.41
C ALA A 39 -7.23 -4.30 4.73
N THR A 40 -8.51 -4.55 5.05
CA THR A 40 -9.14 -4.05 6.29
C THR A 40 -8.37 -4.45 7.55
N ALA A 41 -7.78 -5.65 7.58
CA ALA A 41 -6.98 -6.12 8.71
C ALA A 41 -5.67 -5.35 8.91
N PHE A 42 -5.23 -4.62 7.90
CA PHE A 42 -4.00 -3.84 7.88
C PHE A 42 -4.29 -2.34 7.97
N ILE A 43 -5.53 -1.88 8.12
CA ILE A 43 -5.78 -0.43 8.25
C ILE A 43 -5.50 -0.02 9.71
N PRO A 44 -4.57 0.91 9.99
CA PRO A 44 -4.34 1.40 11.35
C PRO A 44 -5.55 2.19 11.86
N ASP A 45 -5.77 2.19 13.18
CA ASP A 45 -6.89 2.92 13.80
C ASP A 45 -6.83 4.42 13.53
N GLY A 46 -5.62 4.98 13.45
CA GLY A 46 -5.33 6.38 13.09
C GLY A 46 -5.12 6.61 11.58
N ALA A 47 -5.65 5.75 10.72
CA ALA A 47 -5.54 5.91 9.27
C ALA A 47 -6.11 7.25 8.79
N GLU A 48 -5.31 7.99 8.04
CA GLU A 48 -5.73 9.24 7.40
C GLU A 48 -6.09 9.01 5.93
N TRP A 49 -7.03 9.80 5.43
CA TRP A 49 -7.64 9.62 4.12
C TRP A 49 -7.59 10.92 3.32
N ALA A 50 -6.99 10.86 2.14
CA ALA A 50 -6.97 11.95 1.18
C ALA A 50 -8.20 11.88 0.28
N ALA A 51 -9.04 12.92 0.35
CA ALA A 51 -10.23 13.08 -0.49
C ALA A 51 -9.97 14.04 -1.66
N ASN A 52 -10.86 14.03 -2.66
CA ASN A 52 -10.80 14.91 -3.84
C ASN A 52 -9.50 14.78 -4.65
N ILE A 53 -8.96 13.56 -4.74
CA ILE A 53 -7.81 13.28 -5.58
C ILE A 53 -8.20 13.46 -7.06
N PRO A 54 -7.45 14.22 -7.86
CA PRO A 54 -7.73 14.35 -9.29
C PRO A 54 -7.83 13.00 -9.98
N GLY A 55 -8.94 12.75 -10.67
CA GLY A 55 -9.21 11.49 -11.35
C GLY A 55 -9.99 10.46 -10.52
N THR A 56 -10.34 10.74 -9.25
CA THR A 56 -11.22 9.89 -8.45
C THR A 56 -12.61 10.51 -8.25
N PRO A 57 -13.68 9.71 -8.17
CA PRO A 57 -14.99 10.20 -7.75
C PRO A 57 -14.96 10.80 -6.34
N ALA A 58 -15.85 11.76 -6.04
CA ALA A 58 -15.93 12.39 -4.72
C ALA A 58 -16.27 11.43 -3.56
N ALA A 59 -16.87 10.27 -3.88
CA ALA A 59 -17.18 9.22 -2.92
C ALA A 59 -15.96 8.33 -2.58
N VAL A 60 -14.82 8.51 -3.26
CA VAL A 60 -13.60 7.73 -3.08
C VAL A 60 -12.57 8.58 -2.36
N SER A 61 -12.03 8.03 -1.29
CA SER A 61 -10.84 8.54 -0.61
C SER A 61 -9.74 7.49 -0.68
N LEU A 62 -8.49 7.95 -0.77
CA LEU A 62 -7.31 7.09 -0.75
C LEU A 62 -6.63 7.20 0.61
N ALA A 63 -5.96 6.14 1.06
CA ALA A 63 -5.06 6.26 2.21
C ALA A 63 -3.98 7.31 1.88
N ASP A 64 -3.65 8.17 2.83
CA ASP A 64 -2.51 9.07 2.67
C ASP A 64 -1.20 8.26 2.53
N LEU A 65 -0.16 8.91 2.01
CA LEU A 65 1.12 8.23 1.76
C LEU A 65 1.71 7.59 3.04
N PRO A 66 1.71 8.27 4.22
CA PRO A 66 2.14 7.67 5.48
C PRO A 66 1.36 6.40 5.87
N THR A 67 0.03 6.42 5.79
CA THR A 67 -0.80 5.25 6.11
C THR A 67 -0.53 4.13 5.11
N LEU A 68 -0.42 4.45 3.82
CA LEU A 68 -0.14 3.47 2.77
C LEU A 68 1.24 2.81 2.97
N ALA A 69 2.27 3.58 3.33
CA ALA A 69 3.60 3.06 3.64
C ALA A 69 3.54 2.04 4.79
N ALA A 70 2.88 2.42 5.89
CA ALA A 70 2.71 1.56 7.05
C ALA A 70 1.93 0.27 6.71
N MET A 71 0.84 0.37 5.95
CA MET A 71 0.06 -0.77 5.45
C MET A 71 0.90 -1.74 4.61
N LYS A 72 1.67 -1.20 3.67
CA LYS A 72 2.51 -1.99 2.76
C LYS A 72 3.63 -2.71 3.51
N LEU A 73 4.23 -2.06 4.50
CA LEU A 73 5.28 -2.67 5.33
C LEU A 73 4.71 -3.81 6.18
N ALA A 74 3.59 -3.57 6.86
CA ALA A 74 2.92 -4.58 7.70
C ALA A 74 2.40 -5.80 6.92
N ALA A 75 2.11 -5.65 5.63
CA ALA A 75 1.62 -6.75 4.81
C ALA A 75 2.73 -7.74 4.38
N GLU A 76 4.01 -7.34 4.44
CA GLU A 76 5.21 -8.15 4.11
C GLU A 76 5.14 -8.92 2.78
N ARG A 77 4.45 -8.39 1.77
CA ARG A 77 4.29 -9.10 0.49
C ARG A 77 5.43 -8.73 -0.45
N SER A 78 5.99 -9.72 -1.14
CA SER A 78 7.06 -9.48 -2.11
C SER A 78 6.66 -8.51 -3.24
N LYS A 79 5.36 -8.43 -3.57
CA LYS A 79 4.83 -7.46 -4.55
C LYS A 79 4.85 -6.01 -4.04
N ASP A 80 4.86 -5.82 -2.72
CA ASP A 80 4.80 -4.50 -2.10
C ASP A 80 6.19 -3.84 -2.00
N ILE A 81 7.29 -4.55 -2.30
CA ILE A 81 8.65 -3.99 -2.29
C ILE A 81 8.79 -2.82 -3.28
N GLU A 82 8.28 -2.97 -4.51
CA GLU A 82 8.29 -1.89 -5.51
C GLU A 82 7.32 -0.75 -5.16
N ASP A 83 6.20 -1.06 -4.48
CA ASP A 83 5.26 -0.02 -4.06
C ASP A 83 5.81 0.78 -2.88
N LEU A 84 6.43 0.11 -1.90
CA LEU A 84 7.09 0.72 -0.75
C LEU A 84 8.20 1.67 -1.20
N GLU A 85 8.95 1.30 -2.23
CA GLU A 85 9.95 2.16 -2.84
C GLU A 85 9.38 3.50 -3.30
N ARG A 86 8.30 3.45 -4.10
CA ARG A 86 7.66 4.65 -4.66
C ARG A 86 7.06 5.51 -3.57
N VAL A 87 6.40 4.88 -2.58
CA VAL A 87 5.78 5.60 -1.46
C VAL A 87 6.85 6.24 -0.57
N ALA A 88 7.92 5.52 -0.22
CA ALA A 88 9.02 6.05 0.56
C ALA A 88 9.71 7.23 -0.15
N SER A 89 9.94 7.12 -1.47
CA SER A 89 10.49 8.22 -2.25
C SER A 89 9.57 9.45 -2.31
N ALA A 90 8.25 9.26 -2.30
CA ALA A 90 7.30 10.38 -2.27
C ALA A 90 7.21 11.04 -0.88
N LEU A 91 7.70 10.36 0.16
CA LEU A 91 7.78 10.83 1.55
C LEU A 91 9.17 11.35 1.92
N ASP A 92 10.13 11.37 0.99
CA ASP A 92 11.55 11.68 1.25
C ASP A 92 12.18 10.79 2.36
N ILE A 93 11.75 9.53 2.45
CA ILE A 93 12.30 8.53 3.38
C ILE A 93 13.42 7.76 2.68
N ASP A 94 14.63 7.84 3.22
CA ASP A 94 15.84 7.28 2.60
C ASP A 94 16.51 6.17 3.42
N THR A 95 16.07 5.96 4.67
CA THR A 95 16.60 4.92 5.57
C THR A 95 15.53 3.89 5.98
N PRO A 96 15.91 2.60 6.14
CA PRO A 96 15.00 1.58 6.64
C PRO A 96 14.42 1.91 8.01
N GLU A 97 15.21 2.54 8.87
CA GLU A 97 14.83 2.92 10.22
C GLU A 97 13.67 3.92 10.21
N GLU A 98 13.73 4.97 9.39
CA GLU A 98 12.65 5.95 9.24
C GLU A 98 11.34 5.32 8.76
N LEU A 99 11.41 4.39 7.80
CA LEU A 99 10.24 3.70 7.28
C LEU A 99 9.60 2.79 8.34
N VAL A 100 10.42 2.12 9.14
CA VAL A 100 9.95 1.28 10.26
C VAL A 100 9.38 2.15 11.37
N ASP A 101 10.05 3.24 11.75
CA ASP A 101 9.54 4.19 12.75
C ASP A 101 8.17 4.75 12.37
N LEU A 102 7.99 5.13 11.10
CA LEU A 102 6.70 5.57 10.57
C LEU A 102 5.59 4.51 10.76
N ALA A 103 5.90 3.24 10.48
CA ALA A 103 4.93 2.17 10.66
C ALA A 103 4.58 1.97 12.14
N TYR A 104 5.57 1.97 13.02
CA TYR A 104 5.37 1.84 14.46
C TYR A 104 4.66 3.06 15.06
N GLU A 105 4.85 4.27 14.53
CA GLU A 105 4.08 5.45 14.92
C GLU A 105 2.59 5.29 14.56
N LYS A 106 2.29 4.73 13.37
CA LYS A 106 0.90 4.55 12.91
C LYS A 106 0.16 3.42 13.63
N TYR A 107 0.83 2.31 13.95
CA TYR A 107 0.17 1.16 14.58
C TYR A 107 0.37 1.02 16.08
N GLY A 108 1.48 1.56 16.62
CA GLY A 108 1.94 1.32 17.98
C GLY A 108 2.82 0.06 18.11
N GLU A 109 3.62 0.05 19.17
CA GLU A 109 4.61 -1.00 19.49
C GLU A 109 4.01 -2.40 19.67
N GLU A 110 2.82 -2.48 20.24
CA GLU A 110 2.15 -3.75 20.58
C GLU A 110 1.09 -4.15 19.54
N SER A 111 1.25 -3.68 18.30
CA SER A 111 0.23 -3.84 17.27
C SER A 111 0.26 -5.22 16.61
N ILE A 112 -0.93 -5.78 16.37
CA ILE A 112 -1.09 -7.09 15.70
C ILE A 112 -0.55 -7.07 14.26
N PRO A 113 -0.79 -6.01 13.45
CA PRO A 113 -0.22 -5.95 12.10
C PRO A 113 1.31 -5.96 12.07
N LEU A 114 1.99 -5.48 13.13
CA LEU A 114 3.46 -5.49 13.23
C LEU A 114 4.03 -6.63 14.09
N SER A 115 3.47 -7.84 13.95
CA SER A 115 3.80 -8.97 14.85
C SER A 115 5.18 -9.64 14.64
N ALA A 116 5.82 -9.49 13.47
CA ALA A 116 7.11 -10.13 13.16
C ALA A 116 8.32 -9.53 13.90
N GLY A 117 8.12 -8.44 14.65
CA GLY A 117 9.18 -7.73 15.36
C GLY A 117 9.99 -6.82 14.44
N ARG A 118 10.60 -5.80 15.05
CA ARG A 118 11.20 -4.66 14.34
C ARG A 118 12.34 -5.04 13.40
N GLU A 119 13.15 -6.04 13.78
CA GLU A 119 14.26 -6.54 12.95
C GLU A 119 13.80 -7.08 11.60
N ASN A 120 12.64 -7.75 11.56
CA ASN A 120 12.09 -8.27 10.31
C ASN A 120 11.69 -7.12 9.36
N TYR A 121 11.03 -6.10 9.90
CA TYR A 121 10.61 -4.95 9.11
C TYR A 121 11.79 -4.11 8.61
N LEU A 122 12.90 -4.05 9.35
CA LEU A 122 14.14 -3.42 8.87
C LEU A 122 14.71 -4.13 7.64
N ILE A 123 14.59 -5.46 7.56
CA ILE A 123 15.01 -6.22 6.37
C ILE A 123 14.12 -5.87 5.18
N VAL A 124 12.80 -5.92 5.35
CA VAL A 124 11.83 -5.59 4.28
C VAL A 124 12.01 -4.16 3.79
N ALA A 125 12.16 -3.20 4.70
CA ALA A 125 12.42 -1.80 4.37
C ALA A 125 13.76 -1.62 3.65
N GLY A 126 14.80 -2.32 4.09
CA GLY A 126 16.11 -2.37 3.45
C GLY A 126 16.05 -2.86 2.01
N GLU A 127 15.30 -3.95 1.76
CA GLU A 127 15.11 -4.50 0.42
C GLU A 127 14.38 -3.51 -0.50
N ALA A 128 13.31 -2.88 -0.01
CA ALA A 128 12.55 -1.87 -0.78
C ALA A 128 13.42 -0.67 -1.17
N LEU A 129 14.18 -0.12 -0.22
CA LEU A 129 15.03 1.05 -0.48
C LEU A 129 16.27 0.71 -1.31
N ALA A 130 16.80 -0.51 -1.20
CA ALA A 130 17.89 -0.97 -2.06
C ALA A 130 17.44 -1.16 -3.51
N ALA A 131 16.24 -1.73 -3.72
CA ALA A 131 15.63 -1.83 -5.04
C ALA A 131 15.45 -0.44 -5.69
N ALA A 132 15.07 0.57 -4.90
CA ALA A 132 14.97 1.98 -5.33
C ALA A 132 16.26 2.50 -5.94
N ARG A 133 17.37 2.29 -5.21
CA ARG A 133 18.69 2.80 -5.62
C ARG A 133 19.14 2.11 -6.90
N ALA A 134 18.92 0.81 -7.02
CA ALA A 134 19.25 0.05 -8.23
C ALA A 134 18.42 0.50 -9.45
N PHE A 135 17.15 0.85 -9.26
CA PHE A 135 16.29 1.33 -10.35
C PHE A 135 16.65 2.74 -10.81
N ARG A 136 16.91 3.67 -9.87
CA ARG A 136 17.39 5.03 -10.16
C ARG A 136 18.70 5.01 -10.97
N VAL A 137 19.69 4.24 -10.53
CA VAL A 137 20.98 4.09 -11.25
C VAL A 137 20.76 3.56 -12.67
N ARG A 138 19.85 2.60 -12.88
CA ARG A 138 19.58 2.07 -14.24
C ARG A 138 18.80 3.03 -15.13
N GLY A 139 17.98 3.91 -14.55
CA GLY A 139 17.25 4.97 -15.27
C GLY A 139 18.18 6.07 -15.78
N ASP A 140 19.17 6.44 -14.97
CA ASP A 140 20.14 7.50 -15.32
C ASP A 140 21.10 7.10 -16.45
N TYR A 141 21.39 5.79 -16.62
CA TYR A 141 22.19 5.29 -17.74
C TYR A 141 21.43 5.18 -19.08
N ARG A 142 20.12 5.47 -19.10
CA ARG A 142 19.28 5.43 -20.32
C ARG A 142 18.88 6.83 -20.85
N ARG A 143 19.43 7.92 -20.31
CA ARG A 143 19.28 9.28 -20.84
C ARG A 143 20.47 9.72 -21.67
#